data_AF-A0A8C3AX64-F1
#
_entry.id   AF-A0A8C3AX64-F1
#
_cell.length_a   1.000
_cell.length_b   1.000
_cell.length_c   1.000
_cell.angle_alpha   90.00
_cell.angle_beta   90.00
_cell.angle_gamma   90.00
#
_symmetry.space_group_name_H-M   'P 1'
#
loop_
_entity.id
_entity.type
_entity.pdbx_description
1 polymer ?
#
loop_
_entity_poly.entity_id
_entity_poly.type
_entity_poly.pdbx_seq_one_letter_code
_entity_poly.pdbx_strand_id
1 'polypeptide(L)'
;MTCCCCCCCGGQVTCCCCGQVVELVVDNCLSADGEVEGLTEEYTQLEVLSMVNVGLSSLNKMPSLPKLRKLEVSDNTISGGLDTLKEKCPNLTYLNLSGNKIKELSSIETLQNLKNLKSLDLYSCEVSTLDDYRDGVFELLPHLSFLDGYDQEDNEVPDSEGDAGDEPEDIIV
;
A
#
# COMPACT_ATOMS: atom_id res chain seq x y z
N MET A 1 1.67 10.59 24.53
CA MET A 1 2.36 11.00 23.29
C MET A 1 2.34 9.74 22.44
N THR A 2 1.48 9.59 21.45
CA THR A 2 1.14 10.51 20.35
C THR A 2 -0.31 10.23 19.94
N CYS A 3 -1.22 11.15 20.28
CA CYS A 3 -2.54 11.19 19.69
C CYS A 3 -2.52 12.42 18.78
N CYS A 4 -2.06 12.25 17.54
CA CYS A 4 -2.33 13.25 16.52
C CYS A 4 -3.81 13.09 16.18
N CYS A 5 -4.65 13.78 16.94
CA CYS A 5 -6.03 14.01 16.57
C CYS A 5 -6.05 14.50 15.13
N CYS A 6 -6.47 13.65 14.20
CA CYS A 6 -7.07 14.09 12.96
C CYS A 6 -8.30 14.90 13.35
N CYS A 7 -8.13 16.21 13.54
CA CYS A 7 -9.26 17.12 13.61
C CYS A 7 -9.91 17.14 12.22
N CYS A 8 -10.91 16.29 12.01
CA CYS A 8 -11.90 16.46 10.96
C CYS A 8 -12.71 17.74 11.22
N CYS A 9 -12.09 18.90 11.00
CA CYS A 9 -12.78 20.18 10.98
C CYS A 9 -12.89 20.65 9.53
N GLY A 10 -13.98 20.28 8.85
CA GLY A 10 -14.40 20.96 7.61
C GLY A 10 -13.78 20.47 6.30
N GLY A 11 -13.39 19.19 6.18
CA GLY A 11 -13.05 18.59 4.88
C GLY A 11 -11.61 18.79 4.39
N GLN A 12 -10.69 19.20 5.27
CA GLN A 12 -9.25 19.17 4.96
C GLN A 12 -8.45 18.65 6.17
N VAL A 13 -7.78 17.51 5.99
CA VAL A 13 -6.80 16.99 6.96
C VAL A 13 -5.54 17.83 6.82
N THR A 14 -5.41 18.89 7.62
CA THR A 14 -4.17 19.69 7.69
C THR A 14 -3.48 19.42 9.02
N CYS A 15 -2.50 18.52 9.01
CA CYS A 15 -1.65 18.25 10.16
C CYS A 15 -0.49 19.27 10.17
N CYS A 16 -0.43 20.14 11.18
CA CYS A 16 0.64 21.16 11.33
C CYS A 16 2.06 20.58 11.54
N CYS A 17 2.24 19.26 11.50
CA CYS A 17 3.52 18.57 11.69
C CYS A 17 3.93 17.68 10.50
N CYS A 18 3.29 17.83 9.33
CA CYS A 18 3.41 16.95 8.15
C CYS A 18 4.86 16.59 7.75
N GLY A 19 5.83 17.50 7.88
CA GLY A 19 7.23 17.29 7.48
C GLY A 19 8.05 16.33 8.34
N GLN A 20 7.55 15.83 9.47
CA GLN A 20 8.23 14.85 10.34
C GLN A 20 7.41 13.57 10.57
N VAL A 21 6.25 13.44 9.94
CA VAL A 21 5.38 12.28 10.13
C VAL A 21 5.98 11.10 9.36
N VAL A 22 6.33 10.05 10.09
CA VAL A 22 6.86 8.79 9.54
C VAL A 22 5.75 7.77 9.34
N GLU A 23 4.74 7.79 10.21
CA GLU A 23 3.59 6.90 10.16
C GLU A 23 2.30 7.71 10.25
N LEU A 24 1.37 7.45 9.33
CA LEU A 24 0.05 8.06 9.32
C LEU A 24 -1.02 6.97 9.17
N VAL A 25 -1.96 6.96 10.12
CA VAL A 25 -3.10 6.04 10.14
C VAL A 25 -4.38 6.87 10.10
N VAL A 26 -5.20 6.66 9.07
CA VAL A 26 -6.48 7.36 8.84
C VAL A 26 -7.61 6.39 8.57
N ASP A 27 -7.57 5.23 9.22
CA ASP A 27 -8.58 4.18 9.05
C ASP A 27 -9.98 4.65 9.45
N ASN A 28 -11.00 4.10 8.81
CA ASN A 28 -12.42 4.42 9.01
C ASN A 28 -12.78 5.89 8.78
N CYS A 29 -11.91 6.67 8.12
CA CYS A 29 -12.18 8.03 7.68
C CYS A 29 -12.76 8.02 6.26
N LEU A 30 -14.09 8.02 6.15
CA LEU A 30 -14.75 7.99 4.85
C LEU A 30 -14.37 9.21 3.97
N SER A 31 -13.79 8.93 2.80
CA SER A 31 -13.61 9.89 1.73
C SER A 31 -14.96 10.18 1.06
N ALA A 32 -15.26 11.46 0.82
CA ALA A 32 -16.55 11.85 0.23
C ALA A 32 -16.65 11.44 -1.25
N ASP A 33 -15.54 11.55 -1.97
CA ASP A 33 -15.46 11.34 -3.42
C ASP A 33 -14.76 10.02 -3.80
N GLY A 34 -14.42 9.18 -2.82
CA GLY A 34 -13.74 7.90 -3.06
C GLY A 34 -12.29 8.07 -3.51
N GLU A 35 -11.66 9.18 -3.17
CA GLU A 35 -10.28 9.51 -3.52
C GLU A 35 -9.50 10.01 -2.30
N VAL A 36 -8.18 9.99 -2.41
CA VAL A 36 -7.27 10.42 -1.34
C VAL A 36 -7.36 11.94 -1.18
N GLU A 37 -7.83 12.41 -0.03
CA GLU A 37 -7.94 13.84 0.31
C GLU A 37 -7.11 14.21 1.53
N GLY A 38 -6.55 15.42 1.55
CA GLY A 38 -5.79 15.95 2.69
C GLY A 38 -4.33 15.45 2.80
N LEU A 39 -3.94 14.46 1.99
CA LEU A 39 -2.55 14.07 1.81
C LEU A 39 -1.88 14.97 0.76
N THR A 40 -0.81 15.66 1.16
CA THR A 40 -0.03 16.57 0.32
C THR A 40 1.39 16.05 0.12
N GLU A 41 2.17 16.67 -0.78
CA GLU A 41 3.59 16.34 -0.98
C GLU A 41 4.49 16.79 0.19
N GLU A 42 3.92 17.41 1.23
CA GLU A 42 4.67 17.86 2.42
C GLU A 42 5.07 16.70 3.35
N TYR A 43 4.40 15.55 3.25
CA TYR A 43 4.67 14.32 4.00
C TYR A 43 5.91 13.57 3.45
N THR A 44 7.00 14.30 3.25
CA THR A 44 8.23 13.80 2.62
C THR A 44 8.97 12.72 3.43
N GLN A 45 8.67 12.61 4.73
CA GLN A 45 9.26 11.62 5.65
C GLN A 45 8.34 10.43 5.90
N LEU A 46 7.18 10.35 5.24
CA LEU A 46 6.22 9.29 5.48
C LEU A 46 6.74 7.96 4.93
N GLU A 47 6.83 6.98 5.79
CA GLU A 47 7.30 5.62 5.51
C GLU A 47 6.14 4.61 5.59
N VAL A 48 5.16 4.85 6.46
CA VAL A 48 4.00 3.98 6.68
C VAL A 48 2.71 4.78 6.53
N LEU A 49 1.81 4.31 5.67
CA LEU A 49 0.49 4.90 5.47
C LEU A 49 -0.59 3.83 5.56
N SER A 50 -1.56 4.04 6.44
CA SER A 50 -2.74 3.19 6.60
C SER A 50 -4.01 3.97 6.33
N MET A 51 -4.80 3.48 5.38
CA MET A 51 -6.09 4.00 4.93
C MET A 51 -7.07 2.84 4.78
N VAL A 52 -7.38 2.17 5.88
CA VAL A 52 -8.30 1.01 5.89
C VAL A 52 -9.74 1.48 5.98
N ASN A 53 -10.63 0.91 5.17
CA ASN A 53 -12.08 1.20 5.22
C ASN A 53 -12.42 2.70 5.12
N VAL A 54 -11.77 3.39 4.18
CA VAL A 54 -11.98 4.83 3.91
C VAL A 54 -12.88 5.07 2.69
N GLY A 55 -13.36 4.00 2.05
CA GLY A 55 -14.20 4.08 0.85
C GLY A 55 -13.46 4.50 -0.41
N LEU A 56 -12.14 4.31 -0.48
CA LEU A 56 -11.35 4.64 -1.67
C LEU A 56 -11.79 3.79 -2.87
N SER A 57 -11.86 4.41 -4.04
CA SER A 57 -12.17 3.77 -5.32
C SER A 57 -10.97 3.76 -6.27
N SER A 58 -10.03 4.67 -6.08
CA SER A 58 -8.82 4.80 -6.88
C SER A 58 -7.68 5.43 -6.08
N LEU A 59 -6.44 5.10 -6.45
CA LEU A 59 -5.21 5.67 -5.89
C LEU A 59 -4.59 6.77 -6.77
N ASN A 60 -5.26 7.16 -7.87
CA ASN A 60 -4.71 8.11 -8.85
C ASN A 60 -4.34 9.48 -8.25
N LYS A 61 -5.02 9.91 -7.17
CA LYS A 61 -4.78 11.18 -6.49
C LYS A 61 -3.72 11.10 -5.37
N MET A 62 -3.00 9.98 -5.25
CA MET A 62 -1.90 9.86 -4.29
C MET A 62 -0.81 10.93 -4.55
N PRO A 63 -0.35 11.66 -3.52
CA PRO A 63 0.79 12.56 -3.66
C PRO A 63 2.08 11.76 -3.83
N SER A 64 3.16 12.43 -4.24
CA SER A 64 4.48 11.82 -4.31
C SER A 64 5.03 11.61 -2.90
N LEU A 65 5.24 10.35 -2.51
CA LEU A 65 5.74 9.92 -1.21
C LEU A 65 7.00 9.07 -1.43
N PRO A 66 8.16 9.71 -1.68
CA PRO A 66 9.36 9.00 -2.10
C PRO A 66 9.94 8.07 -1.02
N LYS A 67 9.57 8.27 0.25
CA LYS A 67 10.03 7.43 1.37
C LYS A 67 9.02 6.37 1.81
N LEU A 68 7.83 6.32 1.19
CA LEU A 68 6.81 5.37 1.59
C LEU A 68 7.27 3.95 1.28
N ARG A 69 7.27 3.11 2.31
CA ARG A 69 7.67 1.70 2.27
C ARG A 69 6.48 0.79 2.49
N LYS A 70 5.53 1.17 3.35
CA LYS A 70 4.34 0.39 3.70
C LYS A 70 3.06 1.16 3.38
N LEU A 71 2.18 0.54 2.57
CA LEU A 71 0.87 1.10 2.22
C LEU A 71 -0.23 0.07 2.50
N GLU A 72 -1.10 0.40 3.45
CA GLU A 72 -2.28 -0.38 3.82
C GLU A 72 -3.53 0.33 3.29
N VAL A 73 -4.22 -0.28 2.33
CA VAL A 73 -5.45 0.25 1.71
C VAL A 73 -6.54 -0.80 1.70
N SER A 74 -6.59 -1.65 2.73
CA SER A 74 -7.55 -2.73 2.85
C SER A 74 -8.99 -2.24 3.08
N ASP A 75 -9.96 -3.12 2.79
CA ASP A 75 -11.39 -2.86 2.93
C ASP A 75 -11.86 -1.60 2.19
N ASN A 76 -11.30 -1.35 1.01
CA ASN A 76 -11.74 -0.27 0.12
C ASN A 76 -12.44 -0.85 -1.12
N THR A 77 -12.74 0.01 -2.10
CA THR A 77 -13.39 -0.37 -3.36
C THR A 77 -12.47 -0.19 -4.57
N ILE A 78 -11.15 -0.27 -4.35
CA ILE A 78 -10.15 -0.05 -5.39
C ILE A 78 -10.27 -1.16 -6.43
N SER A 79 -10.42 -0.76 -7.70
CA SER A 79 -10.47 -1.70 -8.82
C SER A 79 -9.38 -1.44 -9.87
N GLY A 80 -8.47 -0.49 -9.63
CA GLY A 80 -7.40 -0.10 -10.56
C GLY A 80 -6.64 1.15 -10.12
N GLY A 81 -5.89 1.76 -11.03
CA GLY A 81 -5.06 2.95 -10.76
C GLY A 81 -3.75 2.65 -10.03
N LEU A 82 -3.34 1.39 -10.01
CA LEU A 82 -2.10 0.93 -9.37
C LEU A 82 -0.84 1.34 -10.14
N ASP A 83 -0.97 1.71 -11.42
CA ASP A 83 0.12 2.23 -12.25
C ASP A 83 0.74 3.50 -11.68
N THR A 84 -0.08 4.34 -11.05
CA THR A 84 0.37 5.59 -10.43
C THR A 84 1.29 5.35 -9.22
N LEU A 85 1.19 4.20 -8.54
CA LEU A 85 2.03 3.88 -7.39
C LEU A 85 3.51 3.85 -7.74
N LYS A 86 3.88 3.46 -8.97
CA LYS A 86 5.27 3.47 -9.43
C LYS A 86 5.88 4.87 -9.39
N GLU A 87 5.13 5.87 -9.86
CA GLU A 87 5.61 7.25 -9.95
C GLU A 87 5.56 7.95 -8.60
N LYS A 88 4.55 7.62 -7.77
CA LYS A 88 4.30 8.27 -6.49
C LYS A 88 5.09 7.66 -5.34
N CYS A 89 5.24 6.33 -5.31
CA CYS A 89 5.82 5.58 -4.19
C CYS A 89 6.90 4.60 -4.71
N PRO A 90 8.05 5.10 -5.22
CA PRO A 90 9.06 4.26 -5.87
C PRO A 90 9.76 3.27 -4.92
N ASN A 91 9.74 3.52 -3.61
CA ASN A 91 10.40 2.71 -2.58
C ASN A 91 9.42 1.81 -1.81
N LEU A 92 8.22 1.59 -2.34
CA LEU A 92 7.22 0.75 -1.70
C LEU A 92 7.71 -0.71 -1.64
N THR A 93 7.72 -1.29 -0.44
CA THR A 93 8.14 -2.67 -0.16
C THR A 93 6.97 -3.56 0.24
N TYR A 94 5.94 -2.99 0.85
CA TYR A 94 4.75 -3.70 1.30
C TYR A 94 3.48 -2.99 0.82
N LEU A 95 2.57 -3.75 0.22
CA LEU A 95 1.27 -3.25 -0.25
C LEU A 95 0.16 -4.20 0.15
N ASN A 96 -0.81 -3.71 0.91
CA ASN A 96 -2.01 -4.46 1.24
C ASN A 96 -3.23 -3.89 0.52
N LEU A 97 -3.77 -4.69 -0.40
CA LEU A 97 -4.96 -4.43 -1.18
C LEU A 97 -6.10 -5.38 -0.79
N SER A 98 -6.02 -6.04 0.37
CA SER A 98 -7.06 -6.97 0.80
C SER A 98 -8.45 -6.32 0.89
N GLY A 99 -9.50 -7.09 0.62
CA GLY A 99 -10.88 -6.59 0.65
C GLY A 99 -11.23 -5.55 -0.43
N ASN A 100 -10.40 -5.39 -1.47
CA ASN A 100 -10.68 -4.51 -2.61
C ASN A 100 -11.37 -5.24 -3.78
N LYS A 101 -11.72 -4.50 -4.83
CA LYS A 101 -12.45 -5.00 -6.01
C LYS A 101 -11.52 -5.36 -7.17
N ILE A 102 -10.42 -6.04 -6.87
CA ILE A 102 -9.49 -6.52 -7.88
C ILE A 102 -9.99 -7.87 -8.41
N LYS A 103 -10.36 -7.90 -9.69
CA LYS A 103 -11.01 -9.07 -10.33
C LYS A 103 -10.07 -9.95 -11.13
N GLU A 104 -9.04 -9.35 -11.71
CA GLU A 104 -8.20 -9.98 -12.73
C GLU A 104 -6.73 -9.66 -12.49
N LEU A 105 -5.86 -10.60 -12.88
CA LEU A 105 -4.41 -10.46 -12.74
C LEU A 105 -3.84 -9.29 -13.59
N SER A 106 -4.49 -8.93 -14.69
CA SER A 106 -4.14 -7.74 -15.49
C SER A 106 -4.24 -6.43 -14.69
N SER A 107 -5.11 -6.37 -13.67
CA SER A 107 -5.22 -5.18 -12.81
C SER A 107 -3.96 -4.93 -11.99
N ILE A 108 -3.25 -6.00 -11.63
CA ILE A 108 -2.01 -5.96 -10.83
C ILE A 108 -0.75 -6.07 -11.69
N GLU A 109 -0.88 -6.30 -13.00
CA GLU A 109 0.25 -6.35 -13.94
C GLU A 109 1.11 -5.08 -13.88
N THR A 110 0.50 -3.93 -13.60
CA THR A 110 1.20 -2.65 -13.48
C THR A 110 2.14 -2.60 -12.26
N LEU A 111 1.88 -3.41 -11.23
CA LEU A 111 2.75 -3.55 -10.05
C LEU A 111 4.11 -4.15 -10.40
N GLN A 112 4.27 -4.80 -11.55
CA GLN A 112 5.58 -5.32 -12.00
C GLN A 112 6.67 -4.25 -12.10
N ASN A 113 6.24 -2.99 -12.16
CA ASN A 113 7.09 -1.83 -12.21
C ASN A 113 7.66 -1.41 -10.84
N LEU A 114 7.05 -1.85 -9.74
CA LEU A 114 7.48 -1.59 -8.37
C LEU A 114 8.58 -2.57 -7.99
N LYS A 115 9.80 -2.32 -8.45
CA LYS A 115 10.93 -3.25 -8.28
C LYS A 115 11.31 -3.54 -6.83
N ASN A 116 10.92 -2.67 -5.90
CA ASN A 116 11.18 -2.83 -4.47
C ASN A 116 10.06 -3.56 -3.73
N LEU A 117 8.93 -3.86 -4.38
CA LEU A 117 7.79 -4.52 -3.76
C LEU A 117 8.17 -5.96 -3.42
N LYS A 118 8.18 -6.29 -2.13
CA LYS A 118 8.52 -7.61 -1.60
C LYS A 118 7.29 -8.37 -1.12
N SER A 119 6.29 -7.67 -0.59
CA SER A 119 5.10 -8.27 -0.01
C SER A 119 3.84 -7.62 -0.55
N LEU A 120 2.88 -8.47 -0.95
CA LEU A 120 1.61 -8.07 -1.53
C LEU A 120 0.50 -8.91 -0.91
N ASP A 121 -0.52 -8.25 -0.38
CA ASP A 121 -1.73 -8.91 0.11
C ASP A 121 -2.92 -8.55 -0.77
N LEU A 122 -3.58 -9.56 -1.33
CA LEU A 122 -4.82 -9.44 -2.12
C LEU A 122 -5.92 -10.34 -1.55
N TYR A 123 -5.77 -10.76 -0.29
CA TYR A 123 -6.78 -11.54 0.42
C TYR A 123 -8.17 -10.91 0.31
N SER A 124 -9.20 -11.74 0.21
CA SER A 124 -10.59 -11.27 0.06
C SER A 124 -10.86 -10.36 -1.16
N CYS A 125 -10.00 -10.40 -2.20
CA CYS A 125 -10.32 -9.86 -3.53
C CYS A 125 -10.97 -10.93 -4.42
N GLU A 126 -11.60 -10.52 -5.53
CA GLU A 126 -12.14 -11.49 -6.51
C GLU A 126 -11.01 -12.29 -7.19
N VAL A 127 -9.84 -11.69 -7.40
CA VAL A 127 -8.67 -12.33 -8.02
C VAL A 127 -8.12 -13.52 -7.24
N SER A 128 -8.25 -13.54 -5.90
CA SER A 128 -7.76 -14.65 -5.07
C SER A 128 -8.63 -15.91 -5.17
N THR A 129 -9.78 -15.83 -5.86
CA THR A 129 -10.64 -16.99 -6.14
C THR A 129 -10.28 -17.72 -7.42
N LEU A 130 -9.29 -17.24 -8.18
CA LEU A 130 -8.82 -17.88 -9.41
C LEU A 130 -7.97 -19.12 -9.09
N ASP A 131 -8.15 -20.20 -9.87
CA ASP A 131 -7.45 -21.48 -9.64
C ASP A 131 -5.90 -21.34 -9.70
N ASP A 132 -5.40 -20.55 -10.64
CA ASP A 132 -3.97 -20.28 -10.84
C ASP A 132 -3.53 -18.92 -10.23
N TYR A 133 -4.26 -18.44 -9.22
CA TYR A 133 -4.02 -17.12 -8.63
C TYR A 133 -2.56 -16.97 -8.14
N ARG A 134 -2.11 -17.88 -7.27
CA ARG A 134 -0.81 -17.78 -6.61
C ARG A 134 0.33 -17.85 -7.63
N ASP A 135 0.31 -18.88 -8.47
CA ASP A 135 1.30 -19.09 -9.53
C ASP A 135 1.29 -17.94 -10.55
N GLY A 136 0.12 -17.48 -10.96
CA GLY A 136 -0.03 -16.36 -11.88
C GLY A 136 0.50 -15.04 -11.33
N VAL A 137 0.31 -14.76 -10.03
CA VAL A 137 0.89 -13.58 -9.38
C VAL A 137 2.42 -13.68 -9.34
N PHE A 138 2.99 -14.81 -8.93
CA PHE A 138 4.44 -14.98 -8.90
C PHE A 138 5.08 -14.97 -10.30
N GLU A 139 4.37 -15.44 -11.33
CA GLU A 139 4.79 -15.33 -12.73
C GLU A 139 4.79 -13.87 -13.23
N LEU A 140 3.77 -13.10 -12.86
CA LEU A 140 3.67 -11.66 -13.17
C LEU A 140 4.67 -10.81 -12.38
N LEU A 141 4.89 -11.15 -11.12
CA LEU A 141 5.72 -10.42 -10.16
C LEU A 141 6.84 -11.33 -9.63
N PRO A 142 7.84 -11.67 -10.46
CA PRO A 142 8.90 -12.62 -10.06
C PRO A 142 9.88 -12.06 -9.01
N HIS A 143 9.74 -10.80 -8.62
CA HIS A 143 10.51 -10.14 -7.56
C HIS A 143 9.76 -10.14 -6.22
N LEU A 144 8.48 -10.54 -6.22
CA LEU A 144 7.68 -10.64 -5.02
C LEU A 144 8.19 -11.80 -4.17
N SER A 145 8.42 -11.56 -2.89
CA SER A 145 8.87 -12.58 -1.93
C SER A 145 7.68 -13.23 -1.22
N PHE A 146 6.67 -12.43 -0.87
CA PHE A 146 5.52 -12.86 -0.08
C PHE A 146 4.20 -12.42 -0.73
N LEU A 147 3.26 -13.36 -0.78
CA LEU A 147 1.89 -13.17 -1.25
C LEU A 147 0.92 -13.66 -0.18
N ASP A 148 -0.01 -12.79 0.25
CA ASP A 148 -1.00 -13.07 1.31
C ASP A 148 -0.37 -13.59 2.62
N GLY A 149 0.85 -13.14 2.93
CA GLY A 149 1.62 -13.57 4.11
C GLY A 149 2.44 -14.86 3.94
N TYR A 150 2.50 -15.44 2.74
CA TYR A 150 3.23 -16.69 2.48
C TYR A 150 4.21 -16.53 1.31
N ASP A 151 5.36 -17.21 1.34
CA ASP A 151 6.31 -17.24 0.22
C ASP A 151 5.94 -18.25 -0.89
N GLN A 152 6.78 -18.40 -1.91
CA GLN A 152 6.52 -19.37 -2.99
C GLN A 152 6.51 -20.83 -2.50
N GLU A 153 7.17 -21.12 -1.38
CA GLU A 153 7.26 -22.45 -0.75
C GLU A 153 6.16 -22.68 0.31
N ASP A 154 5.19 -21.75 0.42
CA ASP A 154 4.09 -21.76 1.40
C ASP A 154 4.55 -21.61 2.86
N ASN A 155 5.73 -21.03 3.09
CA ASN A 155 6.18 -20.64 4.42
C ASN A 155 5.54 -19.31 4.83
N GLU A 156 5.01 -19.25 6.04
CA GLU A 156 4.52 -18.00 6.64
C GLU A 156 5.67 -17.01 6.83
N VAL A 157 5.40 -15.73 6.58
CA VAL A 157 6.36 -14.66 6.87
C VAL A 157 6.70 -14.71 8.36
N PRO A 158 7.98 -14.77 8.75
CA PRO A 158 8.33 -14.78 10.17
C PRO A 158 7.90 -13.46 10.81
N ASP A 159 7.35 -13.50 12.03
CA ASP A 159 6.89 -12.32 12.79
C ASP A 159 7.94 -11.19 12.91
N SER A 160 9.22 -11.49 12.64
CA SER A 160 10.34 -10.54 12.65
C SER A 160 10.47 -9.72 11.36
N GLU A 161 9.83 -10.13 10.26
CA GLU A 161 9.83 -9.46 8.95
C GLU A 161 8.47 -8.82 8.61
N GLY A 162 7.43 -9.03 9.44
CA GLY A 162 6.12 -8.36 9.33
C GLY A 162 6.17 -6.84 9.59
N ASP A 163 7.27 -6.38 10.17
CA ASP A 163 7.73 -4.99 10.15
C ASP A 163 8.93 -4.91 9.22
N ALA A 164 8.72 -5.09 7.91
CA ALA A 164 9.75 -4.90 6.90
C ALA A 164 10.10 -3.41 6.76
N GLY A 165 10.42 -2.76 7.88
CA GLY A 165 11.49 -1.81 8.14
C GLY A 165 12.89 -2.35 7.86
N ASP A 166 13.07 -3.40 7.05
CA ASP A 166 14.41 -3.83 6.64
C ASP A 166 15.19 -2.63 6.11
N GLU A 167 16.19 -2.29 6.91
CA GLU A 167 17.23 -1.31 6.67
C GLU A 167 17.65 -1.42 5.20
N PRO A 168 17.92 -0.30 4.51
CA PRO A 168 18.52 -0.39 3.19
C PRO A 168 19.78 -1.24 3.34
N GLU A 169 19.80 -2.43 2.74
CA GLU A 169 21.05 -3.14 2.52
C GLU A 169 21.87 -2.23 1.60
N ASP A 170 22.71 -1.40 2.22
CA ASP A 170 23.86 -0.80 1.58
C ASP A 170 24.71 -1.96 1.06
N ILE A 171 24.43 -2.39 -0.16
CA ILE A 171 25.36 -3.19 -0.94
C ILE A 171 26.52 -2.25 -1.27
N ILE A 172 27.48 -2.20 -0.37
CA ILE A 172 28.82 -1.67 -0.63
C ILE A 172 29.48 -2.68 -1.57
N VAL A 173 29.58 -2.34 -2.85
CA VAL A 173 30.57 -2.94 -3.77
C VAL A 173 31.62 -1.91 -4.15
#